data_AF-A0A5B0B0G6-F1
#
_entry.id   AF-A0A5B0B0G6-F1
#
_cell.length_a   1.000
_cell.length_b   1.000
_cell.length_c   1.000
_cell.angle_alpha   90.00
_cell.angle_beta   90.00
_cell.angle_gamma   90.00
#
_symmetry.space_group_name_H-M   'P 1'
#
loop_
_entity.id
_entity.type
_entity.pdbx_description
1 polymer ?
#
loop_
_entity_poly.entity_id
_entity_poly.type
_entity_poly.pdbx_seq_one_letter_code
_entity_poly.pdbx_strand_id
1 'polypeptide(L)'
;MNAGEDRPSRRRTASDQVEGVLLEAAQDVLDREGLAGVTVRAVAREAGAAPMSVYNRFGSKEGLLAALAVGTLKDLWRAVDVDRPDRPRDPERRFREACDAYRQFALAHPQRYALVFGGGGPLAQTGSETSVYGHAAFEVLIELVQDLAGRAPEGFADVGEAAQVVWTALHGAVHLELGGIGQVSGSPDTYARTVDLLVRGLR
;
A
#
# COMPACT_ATOMS: atom_id res chain seq x y z
N MET A 1 -22.98 44.67 -17.85
CA MET A 1 -22.86 43.65 -16.78
C MET A 1 -21.80 42.66 -17.24
N ASN A 2 -20.62 42.68 -16.62
CA ASN A 2 -19.46 41.90 -17.07
C ASN A 2 -19.38 40.62 -16.23
N ALA A 3 -19.47 39.47 -16.90
CA ALA A 3 -19.33 38.16 -16.28
C ALA A 3 -17.84 37.93 -15.95
N GLY A 4 -17.52 37.75 -14.68
CA GLY A 4 -16.18 37.36 -14.24
C GLY A 4 -15.91 35.91 -14.64
N GLU A 5 -14.97 35.72 -15.58
CA GLU A 5 -14.36 34.43 -15.86
C GLU A 5 -13.59 33.93 -14.63
N ASP A 6 -14.02 32.77 -14.12
CA ASP A 6 -13.32 32.01 -13.08
C ASP A 6 -12.05 31.38 -13.70
N ARG A 7 -10.90 32.04 -13.50
CA ARG A 7 -9.60 31.55 -13.96
C ARG A 7 -9.15 30.37 -13.10
N PRO A 8 -8.73 29.23 -13.68
CA PRO A 8 -8.16 28.14 -12.90
C PRO A 8 -6.91 28.61 -12.13
N SER A 9 -6.92 28.33 -10.82
CA SER A 9 -5.98 28.82 -9.81
C SER A 9 -4.54 28.36 -10.08
N ARG A 10 -3.71 29.27 -10.61
CA ARG A 10 -2.25 29.16 -10.76
C ARG A 10 -1.50 28.74 -9.48
N ARG A 11 -2.12 28.89 -8.30
CA ARG A 11 -1.52 28.62 -6.98
C ARG A 11 -1.65 27.16 -6.55
N ARG A 12 -2.69 26.43 -7.00
CA ARG A 12 -2.89 25.01 -6.65
C ARG A 12 -1.89 24.11 -7.38
N THR A 13 -1.75 24.26 -8.69
CA THR A 13 -0.81 23.47 -9.51
C THR A 13 0.64 23.60 -9.05
N ALA A 14 1.10 24.80 -8.67
CA ALA A 14 2.47 25.00 -8.18
C ALA A 14 2.69 24.35 -6.79
N SER A 15 1.66 24.34 -5.93
CA SER A 15 1.72 23.70 -4.61
C SER A 15 1.74 22.17 -4.71
N ASP A 16 0.91 21.61 -5.59
CA ASP A 16 0.82 20.17 -5.81
C ASP A 16 2.10 19.62 -6.47
N GLN A 17 2.72 20.40 -7.36
CA GLN A 17 4.02 20.08 -7.93
C GLN A 17 5.13 20.05 -6.87
N VAL A 18 5.15 21.01 -5.94
CA VAL A 18 6.12 21.03 -4.85
C VAL A 18 5.93 19.84 -3.90
N GLU A 19 4.69 19.48 -3.58
CA GLU A 19 4.43 18.28 -2.78
C GLU A 19 4.92 17.01 -3.45
N GLY A 20 4.62 16.82 -4.74
CA GLY A 20 5.05 15.66 -5.50
C GLY A 20 6.57 15.49 -5.46
N VAL A 21 7.32 16.58 -5.74
CA VAL A 21 8.79 16.57 -5.68
C VAL A 21 9.31 16.23 -4.28
N LEU A 22 8.69 16.76 -3.23
CA LEU A 22 9.10 16.45 -1.86
C LEU A 22 8.80 15.00 -1.46
N LEU A 23 7.68 14.44 -1.91
CA LEU A 23 7.31 13.04 -1.65
C LEU A 23 8.20 12.07 -2.43
N GLU A 24 8.48 12.35 -3.71
CA GLU A 24 9.43 11.58 -4.52
C GLU A 24 10.81 11.54 -3.86
N ALA A 25 11.33 12.71 -3.47
CA ALA A 25 12.60 12.79 -2.75
C ALA A 25 12.58 12.03 -1.40
N ALA A 26 11.47 12.11 -0.66
CA ALA A 26 11.34 11.39 0.60
C ALA A 26 11.26 9.88 0.41
N GLN A 27 10.66 9.43 -0.69
CA GLN A 27 10.57 8.04 -1.09
C GLN A 27 11.94 7.49 -1.52
N ASP A 28 12.73 8.27 -2.25
CA ASP A 28 14.11 7.90 -2.63
C ASP A 28 15.01 7.76 -1.39
N VAL A 29 14.88 8.69 -0.44
CA VAL A 29 15.58 8.60 0.85
C VAL A 29 15.13 7.36 1.64
N LEU A 30 13.83 7.07 1.67
CA LEU A 30 13.29 5.90 2.37
C LEU A 30 13.82 4.59 1.78
N ASP A 31 13.83 4.45 0.47
CA ASP A 31 14.29 3.24 -0.20
C ASP A 31 15.79 2.99 0.02
N ARG A 32 16.59 4.07 0.04
CA ARG A 32 18.04 4.00 0.17
C ARG A 32 18.53 3.88 1.61
N GLU A 33 17.92 4.62 2.53
CA GLU A 33 18.43 4.83 3.90
C GLU A 33 17.49 4.28 4.98
N GLY A 34 16.32 3.75 4.59
CA GLY A 34 15.30 3.25 5.49
C GLY A 34 14.62 4.35 6.30
N LEU A 35 13.70 3.95 7.18
CA LEU A 35 12.85 4.88 7.95
C LEU A 35 13.65 5.86 8.82
N ALA A 36 14.80 5.42 9.35
CA ALA A 36 15.67 6.27 10.16
C ALA A 36 16.31 7.41 9.34
N GLY A 37 16.61 7.16 8.06
CA GLY A 37 17.19 8.15 7.14
C GLY A 37 16.20 9.24 6.71
N VAL A 38 14.89 8.96 6.75
CA VAL A 38 13.85 9.94 6.42
C VAL A 38 13.79 11.03 7.49
N THR A 39 14.51 12.12 7.23
CA THR A 39 14.53 13.33 8.04
C THR A 39 14.16 14.52 7.17
N VAL A 40 13.55 15.55 7.76
CA VAL A 40 13.18 16.79 7.06
C VAL A 40 14.37 17.38 6.28
N ARG A 41 15.56 17.35 6.88
CA ARG A 41 16.78 17.86 6.23
C ARG A 41 17.27 16.97 5.09
N ALA A 42 17.24 15.64 5.25
CA ALA A 42 17.62 14.72 4.18
C ALA A 42 16.70 14.87 2.97
N VAL A 43 15.39 14.92 3.20
CA VAL A 43 14.38 15.10 2.15
C VAL A 43 14.51 16.45 1.47
N ALA A 44 14.67 17.54 2.24
CA ALA A 44 14.86 18.86 1.65
C ALA A 44 16.12 18.91 0.77
N ARG A 45 17.22 18.29 1.21
CA ARG A 45 18.46 18.19 0.43
C ARG A 45 18.26 17.39 -0.85
N GLU A 46 17.62 16.22 -0.78
CA GLU A 46 17.32 15.36 -1.93
C GLU A 46 16.44 16.10 -2.95
N ALA A 47 15.43 16.83 -2.48
CA ALA A 47 14.52 17.63 -3.30
C ALA A 47 15.10 18.95 -3.83
N GLY A 48 16.32 19.34 -3.44
CA GLY A 48 16.87 20.66 -3.75
C GLY A 48 16.07 21.83 -3.15
N ALA A 49 15.37 21.60 -2.04
CA ALA A 49 14.47 22.55 -1.38
C ALA A 49 15.02 23.02 -0.02
N ALA A 50 14.45 24.11 0.50
CA ALA A 50 14.72 24.53 1.87
C ALA A 50 13.97 23.61 2.87
N PRO A 51 14.54 23.30 4.06
CA PRO A 51 13.84 22.51 5.10
C PRO A 51 12.47 23.08 5.49
N MET A 52 12.33 24.41 5.46
CA MET A 52 11.04 25.07 5.72
C MET A 52 9.96 24.72 4.69
N SER A 53 10.31 24.39 3.45
CA SER A 53 9.33 23.95 2.45
C SER A 53 8.66 22.64 2.85
N VAL A 54 9.44 21.71 3.44
CA VAL A 54 8.93 20.43 3.95
C VAL A 54 8.01 20.67 5.16
N TYR A 55 8.42 21.50 6.12
CA TYR A 55 7.56 21.86 7.25
C TYR A 55 6.28 22.57 6.82
N ASN A 56 6.37 23.50 5.86
CA ASN A 56 5.19 24.19 5.34
C ASN A 56 4.20 23.23 4.67
N ARG A 57 4.69 22.16 4.03
CA ARG A 57 3.82 21.20 3.34
C ARG A 57 3.22 20.17 4.28
N PHE A 58 4.02 19.59 5.16
CA PHE A 58 3.65 18.41 5.95
C PHE A 58 3.49 18.67 7.45
N GLY A 59 3.86 19.86 7.92
CA GLY A 59 3.77 20.27 9.33
C GLY A 59 4.86 19.65 10.23
N SER A 60 5.13 18.36 10.10
CA SER A 60 6.10 17.63 10.91
C SER A 60 6.73 16.45 10.16
N LYS A 61 7.67 15.75 10.81
CA LYS A 61 8.22 14.48 10.29
C LYS A 61 7.13 13.43 10.21
N GLU A 62 6.26 13.36 11.21
CA GLU A 62 5.14 12.41 11.29
C GLU A 62 4.13 12.68 10.16
N GLY A 63 3.84 13.95 9.86
CA GLY A 63 3.00 14.33 8.73
C GLY A 63 3.61 13.93 7.38
N LEU A 64 4.93 14.05 7.23
CA LEU A 64 5.65 13.58 6.04
C LEU A 64 5.57 12.04 5.91
N LEU A 65 5.77 11.31 7.01
CA LEU A 65 5.67 9.85 7.03
C LEU A 65 4.24 9.36 6.73
N ALA A 66 3.22 10.06 7.23
CA ALA A 66 1.82 9.77 6.90
C ALA A 66 1.56 9.98 5.41
N ALA A 67 2.03 11.09 4.82
CA ALA A 67 1.89 11.35 3.39
C ALA A 67 2.62 10.31 2.52
N LEU A 68 3.82 9.88 2.93
CA LEU A 68 4.53 8.76 2.29
C LEU A 68 3.75 7.43 2.39
N ALA A 69 3.16 7.14 3.55
CA ALA A 69 2.35 5.94 3.74
C ALA A 69 1.10 5.97 2.84
N VAL A 70 0.45 7.13 2.69
CA VAL A 70 -0.66 7.34 1.75
C VAL A 70 -0.21 7.07 0.31
N GLY A 71 0.92 7.62 -0.13
CA GLY A 71 1.48 7.36 -1.46
C GLY A 71 1.76 5.87 -1.67
N THR A 72 2.38 5.22 -0.68
CA THR A 72 2.68 3.78 -0.71
C THR A 72 1.42 2.94 -0.81
N LEU A 73 0.36 3.28 -0.08
CA LEU A 73 -0.93 2.56 -0.13
C LEU A 73 -1.64 2.76 -1.47
N LYS A 74 -1.53 3.94 -2.10
CA LYS A 74 -2.05 4.17 -3.46
C LYS A 74 -1.32 3.31 -4.48
N ASP A 75 -0.01 3.19 -4.38
CA ASP A 75 0.79 2.33 -5.27
C ASP A 75 0.47 0.85 -5.05
N LEU A 76 0.31 0.43 -3.80
CA LEU A 76 -0.12 -0.93 -3.47
C LEU A 76 -1.52 -1.21 -4.03
N TRP A 77 -2.49 -0.31 -3.84
CA TRP A 77 -3.84 -0.44 -4.38
C TRP A 77 -3.80 -0.63 -5.90
N ARG A 78 -3.02 0.19 -6.63
CA ARG A 78 -2.84 0.05 -8.09
C ARG A 78 -2.19 -1.28 -8.49
N ALA A 79 -1.32 -1.83 -7.66
CA ALA A 79 -0.65 -3.09 -7.94
C ALA A 79 -1.60 -4.28 -7.78
N VAL A 80 -2.44 -4.28 -6.74
CA VAL A 80 -3.37 -5.38 -6.43
C VAL A 80 -4.71 -5.27 -7.18
N ASP A 81 -5.08 -4.08 -7.64
CA ASP A 81 -6.20 -3.86 -8.56
C ASP A 81 -5.82 -4.38 -9.96
N VAL A 82 -5.93 -5.70 -10.12
CA VAL A 82 -5.56 -6.43 -11.34
C VAL A 82 -6.66 -6.43 -12.40
N ASP A 83 -7.76 -5.70 -12.15
CA ASP A 83 -8.88 -5.63 -13.08
C ASP A 83 -8.50 -4.87 -14.33
N ARG A 84 -8.72 -5.55 -15.47
CA ARG A 84 -8.46 -4.98 -16.78
C ARG A 84 -9.76 -4.99 -17.60
N PRO A 85 -10.11 -3.86 -18.23
CA PRO A 85 -11.38 -3.69 -18.92
C PRO A 85 -11.56 -4.59 -20.15
N ASP A 86 -10.53 -5.34 -20.56
CA ASP A 86 -10.46 -6.04 -21.84
C ASP A 86 -10.85 -7.52 -21.82
N ARG A 87 -11.02 -8.19 -20.67
CA ARG A 87 -11.58 -9.56 -20.60
C ARG A 87 -12.20 -9.92 -19.24
N PRO A 88 -13.32 -10.69 -19.22
CA PRO A 88 -13.70 -11.44 -18.03
C PRO A 88 -12.58 -12.44 -17.70
N ARG A 89 -11.98 -12.30 -16.52
CA ARG A 89 -10.98 -13.25 -16.01
C ARG A 89 -11.65 -14.19 -15.02
N ASP A 90 -11.26 -15.46 -15.07
CA ASP A 90 -11.56 -16.47 -14.04
C ASP A 90 -11.28 -15.90 -12.63
N PRO A 91 -12.25 -15.92 -11.68
CA PRO A 91 -12.07 -15.38 -10.34
C PRO A 91 -10.84 -15.93 -9.60
N GLU A 92 -10.53 -17.22 -9.78
CA GLU A 92 -9.33 -17.81 -9.18
C GLU A 92 -8.06 -17.17 -9.73
N ARG A 93 -8.00 -16.97 -11.05
CA ARG A 93 -6.85 -16.33 -11.70
C ARG A 93 -6.67 -14.88 -11.21
N ARG A 94 -7.75 -14.10 -11.08
CA ARG A 94 -7.69 -12.72 -10.54
C ARG A 94 -7.17 -12.70 -9.11
N PHE A 95 -7.72 -13.55 -8.24
CA PHE A 95 -7.28 -13.67 -6.85
C PHE A 95 -5.78 -13.99 -6.74
N ARG A 96 -5.30 -14.96 -7.54
CA ARG A 96 -3.87 -15.34 -7.57
C ARG A 96 -2.97 -14.22 -8.06
N GLU A 97 -3.36 -13.53 -9.13
CA GLU A 97 -2.59 -12.39 -9.66
C GLU A 97 -2.48 -11.25 -8.64
N ALA A 98 -3.55 -10.95 -7.91
CA ALA A 98 -3.52 -9.94 -6.85
C ALA A 98 -2.65 -10.34 -5.65
N CYS A 99 -2.70 -11.63 -5.25
CA CYS A 99 -1.78 -12.16 -4.23
C CYS A 99 -0.33 -11.98 -4.67
N ASP A 100 0.01 -12.42 -5.89
CA ASP A 100 1.35 -12.28 -6.42
C ASP A 100 1.79 -10.82 -6.51
N ALA A 101 0.91 -9.91 -6.90
CA ALA A 101 1.18 -8.48 -6.93
C ALA A 101 1.44 -7.90 -5.53
N TYR A 102 0.67 -8.31 -4.52
CA TYR A 102 0.90 -7.93 -3.12
C TYR A 102 2.29 -8.35 -2.65
N ARG A 103 2.69 -9.60 -2.93
CA ARG A 103 4.04 -10.10 -2.61
C ARG A 103 5.12 -9.36 -3.39
N GLN A 104 4.96 -9.18 -4.70
CA GLN A 104 5.95 -8.51 -5.54
C GLN A 104 6.17 -7.07 -5.09
N PHE A 105 5.12 -6.35 -4.73
CA PHE A 105 5.22 -4.99 -4.17
C PHE A 105 6.09 -4.98 -2.91
N ALA A 106 5.81 -5.88 -1.97
CA ALA A 106 6.54 -5.96 -0.71
C ALA A 106 8.04 -6.27 -0.91
N LEU A 107 8.35 -7.21 -1.80
CA LEU A 107 9.73 -7.59 -2.13
C LEU A 107 10.49 -6.50 -2.90
N ALA A 108 9.81 -5.78 -3.79
CA ALA A 108 10.40 -4.68 -4.54
C ALA A 108 10.62 -3.43 -3.67
N HIS A 109 9.77 -3.21 -2.67
CA HIS A 109 9.75 -2.00 -1.84
C HIS A 109 9.73 -2.31 -0.33
N PRO A 110 10.73 -3.02 0.21
CA PRO A 110 10.69 -3.51 1.59
C PRO A 110 10.63 -2.39 2.64
N GLN A 111 11.29 -1.25 2.39
CA GLN A 111 11.27 -0.11 3.31
C GLN A 111 9.92 0.59 3.33
N ARG A 112 9.25 0.69 2.18
CA ARG A 112 7.90 1.26 2.08
C ARG A 112 6.86 0.34 2.71
N TYR A 113 7.00 -0.95 2.48
CA TYR A 113 6.18 -1.97 3.15
C TYR A 113 6.32 -1.88 4.67
N ALA A 114 7.55 -1.76 5.18
CA ALA A 114 7.82 -1.58 6.60
C ALA A 114 7.27 -0.26 7.17
N LEU A 115 7.27 0.83 6.39
CA LEU A 115 6.64 2.10 6.80
C LEU A 115 5.13 1.94 7.03
N VAL A 116 4.44 1.23 6.13
CA VAL A 116 2.98 1.07 6.19
C VAL A 116 2.57 0.07 7.27
N PHE A 117 3.21 -1.11 7.30
CA PHE A 117 2.76 -2.23 8.14
C PHE A 117 3.64 -2.46 9.39
N GLY A 118 4.67 -1.66 9.59
CA GLY A 118 5.49 -1.69 10.80
C GLY A 118 4.69 -1.27 12.04
N GLY A 119 5.04 -1.85 13.19
CA GLY A 119 4.41 -1.52 14.47
C GLY A 119 4.50 -0.03 14.80
N GLY A 120 3.38 0.58 15.18
CA GLY A 120 3.29 2.01 15.50
C GLY A 120 3.42 2.95 14.29
N GLY A 121 3.37 2.43 13.07
CA GLY A 121 3.39 3.22 11.83
C GLY A 121 2.11 4.04 11.61
N PRO A 122 2.10 4.92 10.58
CA PRO A 122 0.97 5.82 10.33
C PRO A 122 -0.37 5.10 10.11
N LEU A 123 -0.38 3.86 9.59
CA LEU A 123 -1.59 3.08 9.36
C LEU A 123 -2.30 2.66 10.66
N ALA A 124 -1.56 2.51 11.77
CA ALA A 124 -2.12 2.08 13.05
C ALA A 124 -3.03 3.15 13.70
N GLN A 125 -3.02 4.38 13.18
CA GLN A 125 -3.85 5.48 13.66
C GLN A 125 -5.25 5.41 13.03
N THR A 126 -6.20 4.80 13.73
CA THR A 126 -7.60 4.71 13.29
C THR A 126 -8.20 6.10 13.00
N GLY A 127 -8.92 6.22 11.89
CA GLY A 127 -9.57 7.47 11.47
C GLY A 127 -8.64 8.49 10.82
N SER A 128 -7.35 8.17 10.66
CA SER A 128 -6.40 8.98 9.88
C SER A 128 -6.67 8.86 8.38
N GLU A 129 -6.19 9.82 7.60
CA GLU A 129 -6.19 9.73 6.13
C GLU A 129 -5.49 8.45 5.64
N THR A 130 -4.36 8.07 6.25
CA THR A 130 -3.66 6.81 5.95
C THR A 130 -4.56 5.60 6.11
N SER A 131 -5.36 5.56 7.18
CA SER A 131 -6.29 4.45 7.42
C SER A 131 -7.36 4.36 6.32
N VAL A 132 -7.84 5.48 5.76
CA VAL A 132 -8.82 5.47 4.66
C VAL A 132 -8.24 4.79 3.42
N TYR A 133 -7.00 5.12 3.04
CA TYR A 133 -6.35 4.46 1.89
C TYR A 133 -6.00 2.99 2.18
N GLY A 134 -5.73 2.65 3.45
CA GLY A 134 -5.57 1.27 3.88
C GLY A 134 -6.85 0.45 3.67
N HIS A 135 -8.00 1.01 4.05
CA HIS A 135 -9.31 0.38 3.81
C HIS A 135 -9.59 0.22 2.31
N ALA A 136 -9.32 1.24 1.49
CA ALA A 136 -9.51 1.15 0.04
C ALA A 136 -8.66 0.04 -0.62
N ALA A 137 -7.41 -0.14 -0.18
CA ALA A 137 -6.57 -1.27 -0.61
C ALA A 137 -7.14 -2.62 -0.16
N PHE A 138 -7.73 -2.66 1.04
CA PHE A 138 -8.33 -3.87 1.58
C PHE A 138 -9.67 -4.23 0.92
N GLU A 139 -10.46 -3.25 0.49
CA GLU A 139 -11.73 -3.47 -0.23
C GLU A 139 -11.52 -4.30 -1.52
N VAL A 140 -10.42 -4.09 -2.25
CA VAL A 140 -10.05 -4.92 -3.40
C VAL A 140 -9.95 -6.40 -3.02
N LEU A 141 -9.39 -6.72 -1.85
CA LEU A 141 -9.31 -8.10 -1.39
C LEU A 141 -10.68 -8.67 -1.01
N ILE A 142 -11.55 -7.86 -0.41
CA ILE A 142 -12.94 -8.26 -0.11
C ILE A 142 -13.66 -8.63 -1.41
N GLU A 143 -13.54 -7.81 -2.47
CA GLU A 143 -14.14 -8.08 -3.78
C GLU A 143 -13.59 -9.36 -4.41
N LEU A 144 -12.26 -9.56 -4.38
CA LEU A 144 -11.64 -10.77 -4.91
C LEU A 144 -12.09 -12.05 -4.17
N VAL A 145 -12.23 -11.98 -2.85
CA VAL A 145 -12.75 -13.10 -2.05
C VAL A 145 -14.23 -13.33 -2.36
N GLN A 146 -15.03 -12.27 -2.49
CA GLN A 146 -16.44 -12.36 -2.88
C GLN A 146 -16.61 -13.04 -4.24
N ASP A 147 -15.80 -12.67 -5.22
CA ASP A 147 -15.86 -13.22 -6.57
C ASP A 147 -15.42 -14.69 -6.63
N LEU A 148 -14.43 -15.07 -5.80
CA LEU A 148 -13.92 -16.43 -5.74
C LEU A 148 -14.86 -17.38 -4.97
N ALA A 149 -15.36 -16.94 -3.81
CA ALA A 149 -16.17 -17.77 -2.91
C ALA A 149 -17.66 -17.72 -3.25
N GLY A 150 -18.14 -16.65 -3.88
CA GLY A 150 -19.56 -16.39 -4.19
C GLY A 150 -20.44 -16.07 -2.97
N ARG A 151 -20.00 -16.42 -1.76
CA ARG A 151 -20.64 -16.15 -0.47
C ARG A 151 -19.61 -16.25 0.66
N ALA A 152 -19.99 -15.85 1.87
CA ALA A 152 -19.18 -16.10 3.06
C ALA A 152 -18.93 -17.61 3.24
N PRO A 153 -17.66 -18.06 3.39
CA PRO A 153 -17.35 -19.45 3.69
C PRO A 153 -17.90 -19.87 5.06
N GLU A 154 -18.08 -21.18 5.27
CA GLU A 154 -18.58 -21.70 6.54
C GLU A 154 -17.65 -21.32 7.71
N GLY A 155 -18.24 -20.87 8.82
CA GLY A 155 -17.50 -20.46 10.02
C GLY A 155 -17.04 -19.01 10.03
N PHE A 156 -17.26 -18.26 8.95
CA PHE A 156 -17.02 -16.81 8.88
C PHE A 156 -18.34 -16.04 9.01
N ALA A 157 -18.30 -14.89 9.70
CA ALA A 157 -19.43 -13.98 9.86
C ALA A 157 -19.84 -13.34 8.53
N ASP A 158 -18.86 -12.92 7.72
CA ASP A 158 -19.05 -12.36 6.39
C ASP A 158 -17.78 -12.54 5.53
N VAL A 159 -17.85 -12.04 4.29
CA VAL A 159 -16.72 -12.10 3.34
C VAL A 159 -15.56 -11.19 3.77
N GLY A 160 -15.83 -10.13 4.52
CA GLY A 160 -14.81 -9.24 5.08
C GLY A 160 -13.94 -9.96 6.10
N GLU A 161 -14.53 -10.77 6.98
CA GLU A 161 -13.78 -11.62 7.91
C GLU A 161 -12.93 -12.67 7.17
N ALA A 162 -13.46 -13.27 6.10
CA ALA A 162 -12.70 -14.18 5.26
C ALA A 162 -11.51 -13.48 4.59
N ALA A 163 -11.71 -12.27 4.05
CA ALA A 163 -10.65 -11.43 3.49
C ALA A 163 -9.60 -11.03 4.54
N GLN A 164 -10.00 -10.79 5.78
CA GLN A 164 -9.08 -10.50 6.88
C GLN A 164 -8.18 -11.71 7.17
N VAL A 165 -8.72 -12.93 7.20
CA VAL A 165 -7.93 -14.16 7.39
C VAL A 165 -6.99 -14.42 6.21
N VAL A 166 -7.47 -14.21 4.98
CA VAL A 166 -6.63 -14.27 3.77
C VAL A 166 -5.46 -13.29 3.91
N TRP A 167 -5.73 -12.02 4.23
CA TRP A 167 -4.69 -11.02 4.38
C TRP A 167 -3.71 -11.37 5.50
N THR A 168 -4.19 -11.87 6.64
CA THR A 168 -3.32 -12.36 7.73
C THR A 168 -2.34 -13.43 7.25
N ALA A 169 -2.81 -14.41 6.46
CA ALA A 169 -1.95 -15.45 5.91
C ALA A 169 -0.93 -14.90 4.90
N LEU A 170 -1.38 -14.05 3.96
CA LEU A 170 -0.51 -13.44 2.94
C LEU A 170 0.54 -12.51 3.58
N HIS A 171 0.11 -11.64 4.49
CA HIS A 171 0.95 -10.69 5.20
C HIS A 171 2.02 -11.42 6.03
N GLY A 172 1.62 -12.46 6.78
CA GLY A 172 2.55 -13.29 7.55
C GLY A 172 3.57 -14.01 6.65
N ALA A 173 3.12 -14.59 5.53
CA ALA A 173 4.02 -15.24 4.58
C ALA A 173 5.05 -14.26 3.97
N VAL A 174 4.60 -13.08 3.53
CA VAL A 174 5.47 -12.01 3.00
C VAL A 174 6.43 -11.49 4.06
N HIS A 175 5.97 -11.29 5.30
CA HIS A 175 6.81 -10.81 6.39
C HIS A 175 7.93 -11.81 6.74
N LEU A 176 7.60 -13.10 6.80
CA LEU A 176 8.59 -14.16 7.01
C LEU A 176 9.60 -14.22 5.86
N GLU A 177 9.14 -14.08 4.61
CA GLU A 177 10.00 -14.08 3.43
C GLU A 177 10.97 -12.89 3.43
N LEU A 178 10.48 -11.67 3.69
CA LEU A 178 11.31 -10.47 3.82
C LEU A 178 12.37 -10.60 4.92
N GLY A 179 12.03 -11.28 6.02
CA GLY A 179 12.95 -11.55 7.12
C GLY A 179 13.91 -12.71 6.88
N GLY A 180 13.75 -13.48 5.79
CA GLY A 180 14.49 -14.73 5.58
C GLY A 180 14.21 -15.78 6.66
N ILE A 181 13.03 -15.72 7.30
CA ILE A 181 12.67 -16.57 8.44
C ILE A 181 11.97 -17.82 7.92
N GLY A 182 12.58 -18.99 8.15
CA GLY A 182 12.00 -20.28 7.80
C GLY A 182 12.54 -21.40 8.69
N GLN A 183 11.69 -22.36 9.02
CA GLN A 183 12.04 -23.52 9.84
C GLN A 183 12.32 -24.79 9.00
N VAL A 184 12.01 -24.75 7.71
CA VAL A 184 12.18 -25.88 6.78
C VAL A 184 13.11 -25.45 5.65
N SER A 185 14.18 -26.20 5.43
CA SER A 185 15.14 -25.93 4.36
C SER A 185 14.57 -26.27 3.00
N GLY A 186 14.84 -25.42 1.99
CA GLY A 186 14.62 -25.76 0.59
C GLY A 186 13.16 -25.83 0.13
N SER A 187 12.22 -25.12 0.76
CA SER A 187 10.87 -24.94 0.21
C SER A 187 10.90 -23.76 -0.77
N PRO A 188 11.00 -23.98 -2.10
CA PRO A 188 11.17 -22.88 -3.04
C PRO A 188 9.86 -22.12 -3.30
N ASP A 189 8.74 -22.53 -2.68
CA ASP A 189 7.43 -21.99 -3.03
C ASP A 189 6.39 -22.04 -1.89
N THR A 190 6.82 -21.77 -0.65
CA THR A 190 5.89 -21.71 0.49
C THR A 190 4.77 -20.70 0.24
N TYR A 191 5.05 -19.59 -0.44
CA TYR A 191 4.05 -18.58 -0.75
C TYR A 191 2.96 -19.11 -1.68
N ALA A 192 3.28 -19.70 -2.83
CA ALA A 192 2.23 -20.23 -3.72
C ALA A 192 1.46 -21.37 -3.06
N ARG A 193 2.09 -22.19 -2.21
CA ARG A 193 1.38 -23.21 -1.42
C ARG A 193 0.39 -22.61 -0.42
N THR A 194 0.72 -21.47 0.20
CA THR A 194 -0.23 -20.70 1.02
C THR A 194 -1.41 -20.25 0.17
N VAL A 195 -1.16 -19.67 -1.01
CA VAL A 195 -2.23 -19.25 -1.94
C VAL A 195 -3.11 -20.43 -2.38
N ASP A 196 -2.52 -21.60 -2.69
CA ASP A 196 -3.26 -22.82 -3.03
C ASP A 196 -4.16 -23.32 -1.89
N LEU A 197 -3.73 -23.18 -0.64
CA LEU A 197 -4.55 -23.53 0.53
C LEU A 197 -5.70 -22.54 0.70
N LEU A 198 -5.45 -21.24 0.52
CA LEU A 198 -6.47 -20.20 0.60
C LEU A 198 -7.54 -20.40 -0.49
N VAL A 199 -7.15 -20.62 -1.75
CA VAL A 199 -8.09 -20.87 -2.84
C VAL A 199 -8.97 -22.10 -2.58
N ARG A 200 -8.39 -23.18 -2.02
CA ARG A 200 -9.17 -24.38 -1.66
C ARG A 200 -10.11 -24.15 -0.49
N GLY A 201 -9.71 -23.33 0.49
CA GLY A 201 -10.54 -23.03 1.67
C GLY A 201 -11.66 -22.03 1.41
N LEU A 202 -11.56 -21.22 0.35
CA LEU A 202 -12.58 -20.25 -0.04
C LEU A 202 -13.68 -20.83 -0.95
N ARG A 203 -13.46 -22.01 -1.53
CA ARG A 203 -14.44 -22.71 -2.37
C ARG A 203 -15.29 -23.68 -1.55
#